data_AF-A0A8S9KN88-F1
#
_entry.id   AF-A0A8S9KN88-F1
#
_cell.length_a   1.000
_cell.length_b   1.000
_cell.length_c   1.000
_cell.angle_alpha   90.00
_cell.angle_beta   90.00
_cell.angle_gamma   90.00
#
_symmetry.space_group_name_H-M   'P 1'
#
loop_
_entity.id
_entity.type
_entity.pdbx_description
1 polymer ?
#
loop_
_entity_poly.entity_id
_entity_poly.type
_entity_poly.pdbx_seq_one_letter_code
_entity_poly.pdbx_strand_id
1 'polypeptide(L)'
;RLIIYPQGNGKDNGSGYISMYVEIESESLMVLTPPTEVFAEIRFFVYNKKENKYLTIQDIEVKRFNALKTVGGSVTLKTVTSSREVNFSSAIKNFSELKENVQISKSFSMGGNKWFLKLYPKGDNRADGKCLSIFLCLADCDKPKADEKIFVQANFRVLDPRGSNHFQRQFNYWHNEKTLGGGWVQFLSLPELRKVYLDKEDALKVEIAFEAVSATKYSPTI
;
A
#
# COMPACT_ATOMS: atom_id res chain seq x y z
N ARG A 1 9.52 13.06 -21.56
CA ARG A 1 9.92 13.92 -20.42
C ARG A 1 9.13 13.57 -19.15
N LEU A 2 9.69 13.89 -17.98
CA LEU A 2 9.05 13.75 -16.66
C LEU A 2 8.42 15.09 -16.27
N ILE A 3 7.14 15.09 -15.87
CA ILE A 3 6.42 16.28 -15.40
C ILE A 3 6.12 16.08 -13.91
N ILE A 4 6.42 17.09 -13.09
CA ILE A 4 6.21 17.05 -11.65
C ILE A 4 5.41 18.28 -11.20
N TYR A 5 4.35 18.05 -10.44
CA TYR A 5 3.58 19.08 -9.74
C TYR A 5 3.80 18.90 -8.23
N PRO A 6 4.70 19.69 -7.61
CA PRO A 6 5.07 19.50 -6.21
C PRO A 6 3.92 19.73 -5.21
N GLN A 7 2.92 20.54 -5.60
CA GLN A 7 1.70 20.80 -4.80
C GLN A 7 0.48 20.05 -5.36
N GLY A 8 0.72 19.19 -6.35
CA GLY A 8 -0.29 18.40 -7.01
C GLY A 8 -0.88 19.09 -8.23
N ASN A 9 -1.50 18.30 -9.08
CA ASN A 9 -2.17 18.81 -10.27
C ASN A 9 -3.63 19.14 -9.94
N GLY A 10 -4.04 20.40 -10.14
CA GLY A 10 -5.44 20.79 -9.91
C GLY A 10 -6.43 20.05 -10.80
N LYS A 11 -5.99 19.60 -11.99
CA LYS A 11 -6.83 18.91 -12.98
C LYS A 11 -7.16 17.46 -12.61
N ASP A 12 -6.41 16.84 -11.70
CA ASP A 12 -6.63 15.45 -11.25
C ASP A 12 -7.06 15.34 -9.78
N ASN A 13 -7.51 16.45 -9.18
CA ASN A 13 -7.76 16.55 -7.74
C ASN A 13 -6.55 16.10 -6.91
N GLY A 14 -5.33 16.42 -7.36
CA GLY A 14 -4.06 16.11 -6.69
C GLY A 14 -3.67 17.12 -5.61
N SER A 15 -4.54 18.06 -5.23
CA SER A 15 -4.25 19.08 -4.22
C SER A 15 -3.81 18.45 -2.88
N GLY A 16 -2.62 18.83 -2.40
CA GLY A 16 -2.01 18.28 -1.18
C GLY A 16 -1.17 17.01 -1.39
N TYR A 17 -0.83 16.69 -2.63
CA TYR A 17 -0.03 15.54 -3.05
C TYR A 17 1.10 16.00 -3.98
N ILE A 18 2.11 15.16 -4.23
CA ILE A 18 3.05 15.36 -5.35
C ILE A 18 2.52 14.54 -6.53
N SER A 19 2.17 15.18 -7.64
CA SER A 19 1.78 14.48 -8.88
C SER A 19 2.96 14.35 -9.82
N MET A 20 3.18 13.16 -10.37
CA MET A 20 4.23 12.89 -11.35
C MET A 20 3.67 12.18 -12.58
N TYR A 21 4.13 12.59 -13.76
CA TYR A 21 3.68 12.05 -15.04
C TYR A 21 4.84 11.80 -15.99
N VAL A 22 4.71 10.79 -16.84
CA VAL A 22 5.58 10.59 -18.00
C VAL A 22 4.83 11.01 -19.25
N GLU A 23 5.46 11.88 -20.05
CA GLU A 23 4.93 12.33 -21.33
C GLU A 23 5.92 12.01 -22.45
N ILE A 24 5.46 11.44 -23.55
CA ILE A 24 6.21 11.26 -24.79
C ILE A 24 5.75 12.33 -25.78
N GLU A 25 6.69 13.01 -26.42
CA GLU A 25 6.39 14.05 -27.40
C GLU A 25 5.66 13.45 -28.62
N SER A 26 4.52 14.03 -29.01
CA SER A 26 3.70 13.54 -30.13
C SER A 26 4.48 13.48 -31.43
N GLU A 27 5.34 14.48 -31.67
CA GLU A 27 6.19 14.57 -32.85
C GLU A 27 7.05 13.32 -32.99
N SER A 28 7.65 12.83 -31.90
CA SER A 28 8.45 11.59 -31.87
C SER A 28 7.66 10.33 -32.24
N LEU A 29 6.33 10.33 -32.04
CA LEU A 29 5.44 9.20 -32.36
C LEU A 29 4.85 9.29 -33.78
N MET A 30 4.93 10.46 -34.40
CA MET A 30 4.43 10.74 -35.75
C MET A 30 5.53 10.64 -36.83
N VAL A 31 6.82 10.58 -36.45
CA VAL A 31 7.94 10.52 -37.41
C VAL A 31 7.95 9.23 -38.26
N LEU A 32 7.29 8.17 -37.79
CA LEU A 32 7.31 6.85 -38.44
C LEU A 32 5.95 6.54 -39.07
N THR A 33 5.98 6.00 -40.29
CA THR A 33 4.81 5.45 -41.00
C THR A 33 4.92 3.93 -41.11
N PRO A 34 3.96 3.16 -40.57
CA PRO A 34 2.75 3.60 -39.85
C PRO A 34 3.07 4.19 -38.46
N PRO A 35 2.15 5.01 -37.88
CA PRO A 35 2.31 5.63 -36.57
C PRO A 35 2.77 4.64 -35.52
N THR A 36 3.82 4.99 -34.78
CA THR A 36 4.43 4.06 -33.82
C THR A 36 3.69 4.07 -32.49
N GLU A 37 3.43 2.87 -31.97
CA GLU A 37 2.94 2.67 -30.62
C GLU A 37 4.11 2.31 -29.71
N VAL A 38 4.21 2.99 -28.58
CA VAL A 38 5.22 2.72 -27.56
C VAL A 38 4.56 2.10 -26.35
N PHE A 39 5.07 0.95 -25.93
CA PHE A 39 4.67 0.27 -24.72
C PHE A 39 5.79 0.45 -23.69
N ALA A 40 5.50 1.11 -22.57
CA ALA A 40 6.49 1.41 -21.55
C ALA A 40 6.04 0.93 -20.17
N GLU A 41 6.97 0.30 -19.45
CA GLU A 41 6.85 0.08 -18.02
C GLU A 41 7.37 1.32 -17.29
N ILE A 42 6.57 1.85 -16.36
CA ILE A 42 6.91 3.09 -15.67
C ILE A 42 7.21 2.79 -14.20
N ARG A 43 8.40 3.21 -13.77
CA ARG A 43 8.86 3.14 -12.38
C ARG A 43 9.37 4.50 -11.94
N PHE A 44 8.78 5.03 -10.88
CA PHE A 44 9.19 6.28 -10.25
C PHE A 44 10.07 5.99 -9.03
N PHE A 45 11.16 6.74 -8.91
CA PHE A 45 12.05 6.70 -7.75
C PHE A 45 12.01 8.07 -7.06
N VAL A 46 11.54 8.10 -5.82
CA VAL A 46 11.48 9.31 -5.01
C VAL A 46 12.48 9.17 -3.87
N TYR A 47 13.53 9.98 -3.89
CA TYR A 47 14.56 9.95 -2.86
C TYR A 47 14.09 10.65 -1.58
N ASN A 48 14.02 9.92 -0.48
CA ASN A 48 13.82 10.45 0.86
C ASN A 48 15.18 10.69 1.53
N LYS A 49 15.62 11.95 1.55
CA LYS A 49 16.89 12.35 2.16
C LYS A 49 16.97 12.08 3.67
N LYS A 50 15.84 12.11 4.39
CA LYS A 50 15.82 11.90 5.85
C LYS A 50 16.14 10.44 6.21
N GLU A 51 15.59 9.52 5.43
CA GLU A 51 15.79 8.08 5.63
C GLU A 51 16.95 7.51 4.81
N ASN A 52 17.54 8.34 3.93
CA ASN A 52 18.55 7.96 2.97
C ASN A 52 18.13 6.74 2.12
N LYS A 53 16.88 6.75 1.64
CA LYS A 53 16.26 5.65 0.90
C LYS A 53 15.44 6.16 -0.28
N TYR A 54 15.26 5.31 -1.29
CA TYR A 54 14.34 5.57 -2.39
C TYR A 54 13.00 4.88 -2.16
N LEU A 55 11.91 5.64 -2.20
CA LEU A 55 10.58 5.10 -2.43
C LEU A 55 10.47 4.75 -3.92
N THR A 56 10.19 3.49 -4.21
CA THR A 56 10.03 3.00 -5.58
C THR A 56 8.56 2.67 -5.82
N ILE A 57 7.92 3.39 -6.75
CA ILE A 57 6.55 3.09 -7.19
C ILE A 57 6.65 2.57 -8.62
N GLN A 58 6.23 1.33 -8.82
CA GLN A 58 6.13 0.74 -10.15
C GLN A 58 4.66 0.52 -10.49
N ASP A 59 4.22 1.05 -11.64
CA ASP A 59 2.91 0.71 -12.17
C ASP A 59 2.90 -0.76 -12.59
N ILE A 60 1.81 -1.46 -12.28
CA ILE A 60 1.64 -2.88 -12.60
C ILE A 60 1.36 -3.08 -14.09
N GLU A 61 0.84 -2.04 -14.76
CA GLU A 61 0.44 -2.12 -16.16
C GLU A 61 1.42 -1.42 -17.09
N VAL A 62 1.74 -2.11 -18.19
CA VAL A 62 2.43 -1.52 -19.34
C VAL A 62 1.58 -0.39 -19.92
N LYS A 63 2.14 0.81 -20.04
CA LYS A 63 1.46 1.96 -20.61
C LYS A 63 1.69 2.05 -22.11
N ARG A 64 0.60 2.08 -22.86
CA ARG A 64 0.58 2.34 -24.29
C ARG A 64 0.50 3.85 -24.55
N PHE A 65 1.45 4.33 -25.36
CA PHE A 65 1.56 5.69 -25.86
C PHE A 65 1.40 5.70 -27.38
N ASN A 66 0.70 6.70 -27.89
CA ASN A 66 0.60 6.98 -29.32
C ASN A 66 0.40 8.50 -29.51
N ALA A 67 0.35 8.99 -30.74
CA ALA A 67 0.24 10.43 -30.99
C ALA A 67 -1.06 11.09 -30.47
N LEU A 68 -2.12 10.30 -30.25
CA LEU A 68 -3.37 10.76 -29.63
C LEU A 68 -3.34 10.61 -28.09
N LYS A 69 -2.31 9.95 -27.55
CA LYS A 69 -2.15 9.63 -26.13
C LYS A 69 -0.67 9.72 -25.75
N THR A 70 -0.21 10.95 -25.64
CA THR A 70 1.20 11.31 -25.33
C THR A 70 1.52 11.24 -23.84
N VAL A 71 0.52 11.37 -22.98
CA VAL A 71 0.68 11.28 -21.52
C VAL A 71 0.23 9.91 -21.03
N GLY A 72 1.06 9.28 -20.22
CA GLY A 72 0.81 7.94 -19.69
C GLY A 72 1.59 7.70 -18.40
N GLY A 73 1.00 6.96 -17.47
CA GLY A 73 1.52 6.84 -16.11
C GLY A 73 1.26 8.11 -15.32
N SER A 74 0.19 8.09 -14.53
CA SER A 74 -0.17 9.15 -13.59
C SER A 74 -0.02 8.55 -12.20
N VAL A 75 0.94 9.07 -11.43
CA VAL A 75 1.15 8.68 -10.04
C VAL A 75 1.03 9.93 -9.18
N THR A 76 -0.01 9.96 -8.34
CA THR A 76 -0.21 11.01 -7.35
C THR A 76 0.21 10.47 -5.99
N LEU A 77 1.40 10.87 -5.55
CA LEU A 77 1.97 10.41 -4.30
C LEU A 77 1.47 11.28 -3.15
N LYS A 78 0.84 10.64 -2.16
CA LYS A 78 0.82 11.20 -0.81
C LYS A 78 2.04 10.66 -0.08
N THR A 79 3.13 11.41 -0.13
CA THR A 79 4.17 11.15 0.86
C THR A 79 3.59 11.49 2.22
N VAL A 80 3.26 10.46 3.01
CA VAL A 80 3.11 10.62 4.46
C VAL A 80 4.52 10.85 5.00
N THR A 81 5.09 12.01 4.70
CA THR A 81 6.34 12.47 5.30
C THR A 81 6.01 13.01 6.68
N SER A 82 5.51 12.13 7.55
CA SER A 82 5.51 12.45 8.96
C SER A 82 6.94 12.28 9.44
N SER A 83 7.51 13.34 10.01
CA SER A 83 8.77 13.28 10.77
C SER A 83 8.70 12.35 12.00
N ARG A 84 7.58 11.66 12.20
CA ARG A 84 7.34 10.64 13.22
C ARG A 84 6.65 9.46 12.54
N GLU A 85 7.19 8.25 12.67
CA GLU A 85 6.51 7.03 12.24
C GLU A 85 5.04 7.06 12.73
N VAL A 86 4.08 7.20 11.82
CA VAL A 86 2.66 7.14 12.20
C VAL A 86 2.27 5.68 12.15
N ASN A 87 2.40 5.03 13.31
CA ASN A 87 2.12 3.62 13.45
C ASN A 87 0.70 3.45 13.99
N PHE A 88 -0.04 2.50 13.42
CA PHE A 88 -1.28 2.03 14.02
C PHE A 88 -0.99 0.73 14.76
N SER A 89 -1.30 0.70 16.05
CA SER A 89 -1.17 -0.49 16.90
C SER A 89 -2.52 -1.00 17.35
N SER A 90 -2.69 -2.32 17.37
CA SER A 90 -3.85 -3.00 17.94
C SER A 90 -3.40 -4.15 18.83
N ALA A 91 -4.12 -4.36 19.93
CA ALA A 91 -3.89 -5.47 20.85
C ALA A 91 -5.09 -6.44 20.79
N ILE A 92 -4.80 -7.73 20.69
CA ILE A 92 -5.76 -8.82 20.81
C ILE A 92 -5.55 -9.42 22.20
N LYS A 93 -6.57 -9.33 23.07
CA LYS A 93 -6.50 -9.83 24.44
C LYS A 93 -7.04 -11.26 24.52
N ASN A 94 -6.63 -12.00 25.55
CA ASN A 94 -7.07 -13.38 25.82
C ASN A 94 -6.93 -14.28 24.57
N PHE A 95 -5.78 -14.18 23.89
CA PHE A 95 -5.52 -14.79 22.61
C PHE A 95 -5.79 -16.30 22.60
N SER A 96 -5.41 -16.99 23.67
CA SER A 96 -5.56 -18.44 23.82
C SER A 96 -7.02 -18.89 23.92
N GLU A 97 -7.90 -18.02 24.44
CA GLU A 97 -9.33 -18.30 24.68
C GLU A 97 -10.24 -17.82 23.54
N LEU A 98 -9.68 -17.20 22.49
CA LEU A 98 -10.47 -16.66 21.40
C LEU A 98 -11.33 -17.73 20.73
N LYS A 99 -12.64 -17.49 20.76
CA LYS A 99 -13.64 -18.33 20.07
C LYS A 99 -13.86 -17.89 18.63
N GLU A 100 -13.70 -16.60 18.35
CA GLU A 100 -13.89 -16.03 17.03
C GLU A 100 -12.67 -16.30 16.14
N ASN A 101 -12.95 -16.66 14.88
CA ASN A 101 -11.91 -16.93 13.89
C ASN A 101 -11.27 -15.67 13.32
N VAL A 102 -11.97 -14.53 13.42
CA VAL A 102 -11.52 -13.23 12.89
C VAL A 102 -11.64 -12.17 13.98
N GLN A 103 -10.66 -11.27 14.01
CA GLN A 103 -10.66 -10.08 14.86
C GLN A 103 -10.47 -8.87 13.94
N ILE A 104 -11.40 -7.92 14.02
CA ILE A 104 -11.38 -6.69 13.21
C ILE A 104 -10.91 -5.54 14.09
N SER A 105 -9.86 -4.83 13.68
CA SER A 105 -9.38 -3.68 14.42
C SER A 105 -10.35 -2.50 14.32
N LYS A 106 -10.16 -1.53 15.21
CA LYS A 106 -10.71 -0.18 15.01
C LYS A 106 -10.23 0.37 13.65
N SER A 107 -11.07 1.16 13.00
CA SER A 107 -10.64 1.87 11.79
C SER A 107 -9.72 3.03 12.13
N PHE A 108 -8.76 3.32 11.25
CA PHE A 108 -7.81 4.42 11.37
C PHE A 108 -7.61 5.11 10.03
N SER A 109 -7.17 6.37 10.04
CA SER A 109 -6.96 7.14 8.81
C SER A 109 -5.48 7.24 8.48
N MET A 110 -5.12 6.92 7.24
CA MET A 110 -3.74 7.00 6.75
C MET A 110 -3.75 7.32 5.26
N GLY A 111 -2.88 8.24 4.83
CA GLY A 111 -2.81 8.60 3.42
C GLY A 111 -4.07 9.28 2.88
N GLY A 112 -4.97 9.78 3.74
CA GLY A 112 -6.29 10.29 3.35
C GLY A 112 -7.36 9.22 3.14
N ASN A 113 -7.06 7.95 3.40
CA ASN A 113 -8.01 6.84 3.33
C ASN A 113 -8.22 6.23 4.72
N LYS A 114 -9.39 5.62 4.94
CA LYS A 114 -9.75 4.90 6.16
C LYS A 114 -9.48 3.41 5.97
N TRP A 115 -8.70 2.87 6.90
CA TRP A 115 -8.21 1.51 6.88
C TRP A 115 -8.65 0.77 8.14
N PHE A 116 -8.60 -0.56 8.09
CA PHE A 116 -8.68 -1.42 9.26
C PHE A 116 -7.93 -2.72 9.00
N LEU A 117 -7.54 -3.42 10.08
CA LEU A 117 -6.89 -4.72 10.00
C LEU A 117 -7.91 -5.84 10.22
N LYS A 118 -7.84 -6.88 9.39
CA LYS A 118 -8.46 -8.18 9.65
C LYS A 118 -7.38 -9.16 10.09
N LEU A 119 -7.51 -9.65 11.31
CA LEU A 119 -6.62 -10.64 11.89
C LEU A 119 -7.35 -11.96 12.01
N TYR A 120 -6.69 -13.06 11.66
CA TYR A 120 -7.17 -14.40 11.91
C TYR A 120 -6.20 -15.06 12.89
N PRO A 121 -6.46 -14.95 14.20
CA PRO A 121 -5.56 -15.41 15.27
C PRO A 121 -5.16 -16.88 15.13
N LYS A 122 -6.06 -17.71 14.61
CA LYS A 122 -5.84 -19.14 14.37
C LYS A 122 -5.60 -19.46 12.89
N GLY A 123 -5.45 -18.45 12.05
CA GLY A 123 -5.33 -18.59 10.61
C GLY A 123 -6.67 -18.52 9.88
N ASP A 124 -6.62 -17.98 8.67
CA ASP A 124 -7.73 -18.02 7.71
C ASP A 124 -7.94 -19.47 7.22
N ASN A 125 -9.05 -19.75 6.54
CA ASN A 125 -9.41 -21.06 6.00
C ASN A 125 -8.34 -21.67 5.07
N ARG A 126 -7.47 -20.83 4.49
CA ARG A 126 -6.35 -21.21 3.64
C ARG A 126 -5.05 -21.54 4.40
N ALA A 127 -5.01 -21.30 5.72
CA ALA A 127 -3.81 -21.41 6.55
C ALA A 127 -3.75 -22.69 7.40
N ASP A 128 -4.70 -23.63 7.21
CA ASP A 128 -4.82 -24.92 7.93
C ASP A 128 -4.76 -24.82 9.47
N GLY A 129 -5.09 -23.66 10.05
CA GLY A 129 -5.02 -23.49 11.50
C GLY A 129 -3.61 -23.26 12.07
N LYS A 130 -2.57 -23.10 11.22
CA LYS A 130 -1.16 -23.19 11.65
C LYS A 130 -0.44 -21.86 11.82
N CYS A 131 -0.91 -20.82 11.15
CA CYS A 131 -0.27 -19.50 11.13
C CYS A 131 -1.29 -18.41 11.42
N LEU A 132 -0.87 -17.34 12.09
CA LEU A 132 -1.60 -16.07 12.10
C LEU A 132 -1.76 -15.58 10.65
N SER A 133 -2.97 -15.18 10.27
CA SER A 133 -3.20 -14.43 9.03
C SER A 133 -3.51 -12.98 9.37
N ILE A 134 -3.05 -12.05 8.53
CA ILE A 134 -3.25 -10.62 8.73
C ILE A 134 -3.43 -9.92 7.39
N PHE A 135 -4.42 -9.03 7.32
CA PHE A 135 -4.75 -8.27 6.12
C PHE A 135 -5.05 -6.81 6.46
N LEU A 136 -4.59 -5.89 5.62
CA LEU A 136 -5.00 -4.50 5.59
C LEU A 136 -6.15 -4.33 4.59
N CYS A 137 -7.24 -3.74 5.05
CA CYS A 137 -8.45 -3.52 4.28
C CYS A 137 -8.80 -2.03 4.22
N LEU A 138 -9.31 -1.58 3.07
CA LEU A 138 -9.95 -0.27 2.93
C LEU A 138 -11.38 -0.34 3.46
N ALA A 139 -11.82 0.71 4.12
CA ALA A 139 -13.25 0.92 4.39
C ALA A 139 -14.00 1.05 3.05
N ASP A 140 -15.25 0.57 2.99
CA ASP A 140 -16.01 0.55 1.74
C ASP A 140 -16.17 1.93 1.08
N CYS A 141 -16.25 3.01 1.87
CA CYS A 141 -16.34 4.37 1.36
C CYS A 141 -15.07 4.86 0.66
N ASP A 142 -13.93 4.20 0.87
CA ASP A 142 -12.62 4.61 0.36
C ASP A 142 -12.04 3.60 -0.63
N LYS A 143 -12.85 2.64 -1.11
CA LYS A 143 -12.42 1.73 -2.18
C LYS A 143 -12.17 2.51 -3.48
N PRO A 144 -11.08 2.23 -4.20
CA PRO A 144 -10.81 2.88 -5.47
C PRO A 144 -11.91 2.56 -6.49
N LYS A 145 -12.21 3.52 -7.37
CA LYS A 145 -13.06 3.26 -8.55
C LYS A 145 -12.32 2.38 -9.57
N ALA A 146 -13.01 1.91 -10.60
CA ALA A 146 -12.49 0.98 -11.61
C ALA A 146 -11.11 1.34 -12.18
N ASP A 147 -10.82 2.64 -12.38
CA ASP A 147 -9.56 3.14 -12.95
C ASP A 147 -8.60 3.77 -11.92
N GLU A 148 -8.90 3.62 -10.64
CA GLU A 148 -8.08 4.11 -9.53
C GLU A 148 -7.37 2.95 -8.84
N LYS A 149 -6.15 3.20 -8.37
CA LYS A 149 -5.43 2.25 -7.53
C LYS A 149 -4.74 2.98 -6.39
N ILE A 150 -4.62 2.32 -5.25
CA ILE A 150 -3.91 2.83 -4.08
C ILE A 150 -2.73 1.91 -3.80
N PHE A 151 -1.52 2.42 -3.96
CA PHE A 151 -0.32 1.74 -3.52
C PHE A 151 -0.05 2.03 -2.05
N VAL A 152 0.31 0.99 -1.32
CA VAL A 152 0.70 1.06 0.08
C VAL A 152 2.06 0.42 0.22
N GLN A 153 2.98 1.16 0.85
CA GLN A 153 4.22 0.64 1.40
C GLN A 153 4.20 0.80 2.92
N ALA A 154 4.30 -0.32 3.63
CA ALA A 154 4.27 -0.35 5.08
C ALA A 154 5.05 -1.55 5.63
N ASN A 155 5.30 -1.58 6.93
CA ASN A 155 5.79 -2.76 7.64
C ASN A 155 4.71 -3.24 8.60
N PHE A 156 4.31 -4.51 8.46
CA PHE A 156 3.49 -5.18 9.46
C PHE A 156 4.41 -5.79 10.50
N ARG A 157 4.09 -5.58 11.76
CA ARG A 157 4.88 -6.06 12.90
C ARG A 157 4.01 -6.82 13.89
N VAL A 158 4.59 -7.86 14.48
CA VAL A 158 4.11 -8.47 15.72
C VAL A 158 5.14 -8.12 16.78
N LEU A 159 4.68 -7.40 17.81
CA LEU A 159 5.57 -6.82 18.81
C LEU A 159 5.93 -7.87 19.86
N ASP A 160 7.23 -8.19 19.96
CA ASP A 160 7.78 -8.86 21.13
C ASP A 160 7.55 -7.99 22.39
N PRO A 161 6.82 -8.49 23.40
CA PRO A 161 6.52 -7.73 24.61
C PRO A 161 7.76 -7.40 25.46
N ARG A 162 8.90 -8.04 25.20
CA ARG A 162 10.19 -7.74 25.86
C ARG A 162 10.98 -6.64 25.14
N GLY A 163 10.51 -6.20 23.97
CA GLY A 163 11.14 -5.16 23.16
C GLY A 163 12.39 -5.61 22.39
N SER A 164 12.81 -6.86 22.54
CA SER A 164 14.08 -7.35 21.99
C SER A 164 14.04 -7.58 20.49
N ASN A 165 13.00 -8.24 19.97
CA ASN A 165 12.94 -8.68 18.57
C ASN A 165 11.50 -8.71 18.05
N HIS A 166 11.03 -7.61 17.48
CA HIS A 166 9.73 -7.60 16.80
C HIS A 166 9.81 -8.39 15.49
N PHE A 167 8.83 -9.27 15.24
CA PHE A 167 8.69 -9.89 13.93
C PHE A 167 8.14 -8.85 12.96
N GLN A 168 8.71 -8.72 11.76
CA GLN A 168 8.19 -7.80 10.77
C GLN A 168 8.28 -8.32 9.35
N ARG A 169 7.33 -7.91 8.50
CA ARG A 169 7.36 -8.13 7.05
C ARG A 169 6.98 -6.85 6.32
N GLN A 170 7.74 -6.53 5.28
CA GLN A 170 7.43 -5.41 4.41
C GLN A 170 6.23 -5.75 3.53
N PHE A 171 5.33 -4.78 3.41
CA PHE A 171 4.11 -4.83 2.64
C PHE A 171 4.21 -3.80 1.52
N ASN A 172 4.24 -4.26 0.28
CA ASN A 172 4.16 -3.44 -0.92
C ASN A 172 2.98 -3.96 -1.74
N TYR A 173 1.89 -3.20 -1.80
CA TYR A 173 0.65 -3.72 -2.37
C TYR A 173 -0.17 -2.64 -3.06
N TRP A 174 -0.84 -3.03 -4.15
CA TRP A 174 -1.75 -2.18 -4.90
C TRP A 174 -3.19 -2.63 -4.65
N HIS A 175 -3.95 -1.75 -4.00
CA HIS A 175 -5.40 -1.87 -3.89
C HIS A 175 -6.07 -1.33 -5.16
N ASN A 176 -7.08 -2.03 -5.66
CA ASN A 176 -7.97 -1.60 -6.73
C ASN A 176 -9.43 -1.87 -6.33
N GLU A 177 -10.39 -1.50 -7.16
CA GLU A 177 -11.83 -1.69 -6.91
C GLU A 177 -12.21 -3.11 -6.44
N LYS A 178 -11.57 -4.14 -7.02
CA LYS A 178 -11.88 -5.55 -6.74
C LYS A 178 -11.15 -6.07 -5.50
N THR A 179 -10.19 -5.33 -4.95
CA THR A 179 -9.43 -5.79 -3.78
C THR A 179 -10.26 -5.70 -2.49
N LEU A 180 -10.41 -6.84 -1.82
CA LEU A 180 -11.06 -6.90 -0.50
C LEU A 180 -10.09 -6.62 0.66
N GLY A 181 -8.79 -6.67 0.39
CA GLY A 181 -7.70 -6.47 1.35
C GLY A 181 -6.41 -7.11 0.86
N GLY A 182 -5.27 -6.65 1.35
CA GLY A 182 -3.94 -7.18 1.03
C GLY A 182 -3.22 -7.64 2.30
N GLY A 183 -2.47 -8.73 2.23
CA GLY A 183 -1.74 -9.26 3.38
C GLY A 183 -1.30 -10.70 3.20
N TRP A 184 -1.20 -11.45 4.30
CA TRP A 184 -0.67 -12.81 4.29
C TRP A 184 -1.63 -13.78 4.97
N VAL A 185 -1.90 -14.88 4.25
CA VAL A 185 -2.56 -16.06 4.80
C VAL A 185 -1.67 -16.74 5.85
N GLN A 186 -0.36 -16.78 5.61
CA GLN A 186 0.62 -17.34 6.54
C GLN A 186 1.63 -16.24 6.92
N PHE A 187 1.28 -15.44 7.92
CA PHE A 187 2.10 -14.31 8.37
C PHE A 187 3.18 -14.74 9.34
N LEU A 188 2.78 -15.38 10.45
CA LEU A 188 3.64 -15.84 11.53
C LEU A 188 3.11 -17.18 12.07
N SER A 189 4.00 -18.14 12.34
CA SER A 189 3.58 -19.46 12.83
C SER A 189 2.99 -19.36 14.24
N LEU A 190 1.92 -20.12 14.54
CA LEU A 190 1.33 -20.11 15.88
C LEU A 190 2.26 -20.66 16.98
N PRO A 191 3.09 -21.69 16.75
CA PRO A 191 4.05 -22.15 17.75
C PRO A 191 5.04 -21.07 18.17
N GLU A 192 5.57 -20.32 17.20
CA GLU A 192 6.47 -19.21 17.48
C GLU A 192 5.74 -18.05 18.16
N LEU A 193 4.56 -17.67 17.64
CA LEU A 193 3.69 -16.63 18.20
C LEU A 193 3.44 -16.85 19.69
N ARG A 194 2.98 -18.05 20.06
CA ARG A 194 2.65 -18.39 21.45
C ARG A 194 3.86 -18.41 22.36
N LYS A 195 5.03 -18.80 21.84
CA LYS A 195 6.27 -18.89 22.62
C LYS A 195 6.90 -17.52 22.89
N VAL A 196 6.78 -16.59 21.94
CA VAL A 196 7.63 -15.39 21.89
C VAL A 196 6.83 -14.09 22.00
N TYR A 197 5.62 -14.03 21.45
CA TYR A 197 4.95 -12.76 21.14
C TYR A 197 3.66 -12.50 21.93
N LEU A 198 3.23 -13.44 22.77
CA LEU A 198 2.17 -13.20 23.76
C LEU A 198 2.78 -12.59 25.02
N ASP A 199 2.14 -11.55 25.54
CA ASP A 199 2.55 -10.96 26.82
C ASP A 199 2.04 -11.77 28.02
N LYS A 200 2.37 -11.31 29.24
CA LYS A 200 1.99 -11.99 30.49
C LYS A 200 0.47 -12.04 30.72
N GLU A 201 -0.29 -11.24 29.98
CA GLU A 201 -1.75 -11.17 30.04
C GLU A 201 -2.39 -11.91 28.85
N ASP A 202 -1.64 -12.78 28.16
CA ASP A 202 -2.09 -13.53 26.99
C ASP A 202 -2.56 -12.59 25.84
N ALA A 203 -1.97 -11.39 25.74
CA ALA A 203 -2.28 -10.44 24.69
C ALA A 203 -1.22 -10.43 23.58
N LEU A 204 -1.69 -10.37 22.33
CA LEU A 204 -0.86 -10.20 21.14
C LEU A 204 -0.95 -8.75 20.67
N LYS A 205 0.19 -8.06 20.53
CA LYS A 205 0.24 -6.71 19.96
C LYS A 205 0.75 -6.75 18.52
N VAL A 206 -0.03 -6.16 17.62
CA VAL A 206 0.32 -5.97 16.22
C VAL A 206 0.42 -4.49 15.90
N GLU A 207 1.32 -4.16 14.99
CA GLU A 207 1.54 -2.79 14.54
C GLU A 207 1.66 -2.77 13.01
N ILE A 208 1.17 -1.70 12.39
CA ILE A 208 1.51 -1.35 11.01
C ILE A 208 2.17 0.03 10.99
N ALA A 209 3.38 0.08 10.47
CA ALA A 209 4.15 1.29 10.28
C ALA A 209 4.13 1.67 8.80
N PHE A 210 3.44 2.77 8.45
CA PHE A 210 3.35 3.21 7.06
C PHE A 210 4.59 3.99 6.64
N GLU A 211 5.16 3.60 5.51
CA GLU A 211 6.30 4.30 4.88
C GLU A 211 5.78 5.23 3.77
N ALA A 212 4.83 4.76 2.96
CA ALA A 212 4.18 5.55 1.92
C ALA A 212 2.78 5.05 1.58
N VAL A 213 1.89 5.97 1.19
CA VAL A 213 0.58 5.64 0.62
C VAL A 213 0.35 6.54 -0.58
N SER A 214 0.20 6.00 -1.77
CA SER A 214 -0.05 6.79 -2.98
C SER A 214 -1.29 6.34 -3.71
N ALA A 215 -1.94 7.27 -4.41
CA ALA A 215 -3.08 6.97 -5.27
C ALA A 215 -2.69 7.24 -6.72
N THR A 216 -2.86 6.25 -7.59
CA THR A 216 -2.84 6.49 -9.03
C THR A 216 -4.25 6.85 -9.45
N LYS A 217 -4.41 8.06 -9.98
CA LYS A 217 -5.61 8.44 -10.70
C LYS A 217 -5.31 8.37 -12.18
N TYR A 218 -6.07 7.57 -12.89
CA TYR A 218 -6.06 7.61 -14.33
C TYR A 218 -7.04 8.70 -14.78
N SER A 219 -6.53 9.78 -15.35
CA SER A 219 -7.34 10.70 -16.15
C SER A 219 -7.34 10.18 -17.58
N PRO A 220 -8.42 9.56 -18.07
CA PRO A 220 -8.60 9.45 -19.51
C PRO A 220 -8.80 10.88 -20.02
N THR A 221 -7.84 11.36 -20.81
CA THR A 221 -7.98 12.53 -21.70
C THR A 221 -7.74 13.90 -21.04
N ILE A 222 -6.71 14.59 -21.53
CA ILE A 222 -6.77 16.03 -21.85
C ILE A 222 -6.86 16.10 -23.36
#